data_AF-A0A1X3H1X2-F1
#
_entry.id   AF-A0A1X3H1X2-F1
#
_cell.length_a   1.000
_cell.length_b   1.000
_cell.length_c   1.000
_cell.angle_alpha   90.00
_cell.angle_beta   90.00
_cell.angle_gamma   90.00
#
_symmetry.space_group_name_H-M   'P 1'
#
loop_
_entity.id
_entity.type
_entity.pdbx_description
1 polymer ?
#
loop_
_entity_poly.entity_id
_entity_poly.type
_entity_poly.pdbx_seq_one_letter_code
_entity_poly.pdbx_strand_id
1 'polypeptide(L)' 'MIKSLGIATFAFCFAVSAQAMTPAPIAQPESLVTEVAAACGVGRTRINGVCVARTTVRHTRRAVRRCVRGTTC' A
#
# COMPACT_ATOMS: atom_id res chain seq x y z
N MET A 1 33.10 -33.18 23.87
CA MET A 1 32.59 -32.73 22.55
C MET A 1 31.08 -32.81 22.42
N ILE A 2 30.40 -33.86 22.92
CA ILE A 2 28.93 -33.99 22.79
C ILE A 2 28.18 -32.94 23.64
N LYS A 3 28.73 -32.58 24.80
CA LYS A 3 28.14 -31.60 25.74
C LYS A 3 28.07 -30.16 25.19
N SER A 4 29.06 -29.74 24.40
CA SER A 4 29.04 -28.42 23.74
C SER A 4 28.05 -28.38 22.57
N LEU A 5 27.82 -29.53 21.92
CA LEU A 5 26.86 -29.65 20.83
C LEU A 5 25.42 -29.46 21.31
N GLY A 6 25.07 -30.02 22.47
CA GLY A 6 23.74 -29.84 23.08
C GLY A 6 23.44 -28.41 23.52
N ILE A 7 24.46 -27.67 23.98
CA ILE A 7 24.31 -26.26 24.34
C ILE A 7 24.10 -25.40 23.09
N ALA A 8 24.84 -25.70 22.02
CA ALA A 8 24.72 -24.99 20.75
C ALA A 8 23.35 -25.19 20.09
N THR A 9 22.82 -26.42 20.09
CA THR A 9 21.50 -26.71 19.51
C THR A 9 20.38 -26.06 20.30
N PHE A 10 20.44 -26.09 21.64
CA PHE A 10 19.47 -25.42 22.49
C PHE A 10 19.46 -23.91 22.23
N ALA A 11 20.62 -23.24 22.24
CA ALA A 11 20.72 -21.81 21.98
C ALA A 11 20.21 -21.43 20.57
N PHE A 12 20.48 -22.27 19.57
CA PHE A 12 20.03 -22.03 18.19
C PHE A 12 18.50 -22.09 18.06
N CYS A 13 17.84 -23.04 18.75
CA CYS A 13 16.38 -23.14 18.76
C CYS A 13 15.71 -21.86 19.30
N PHE A 14 16.21 -21.27 20.39
CA PHE A 14 15.63 -20.03 20.94
C PHE A 14 15.87 -18.82 20.04
N ALA A 15 17.03 -18.75 19.39
CA ALA A 15 17.30 -17.70 18.43
C ALA A 15 16.27 -17.76 17.28
N VAL A 16 16.05 -18.93 16.69
CA VAL A 16 15.08 -19.11 15.58
C VAL A 16 13.67 -18.67 15.95
N SER A 17 13.24 -18.86 17.21
CA SER A 17 11.94 -18.36 17.69
C SER A 17 11.85 -16.83 17.74
N ALA A 18 12.93 -16.12 18.06
CA ALA A 18 12.96 -14.66 18.12
C ALA A 18 12.88 -14.02 16.71
N GLN A 19 13.53 -14.60 15.72
CA GLN A 19 13.42 -14.16 14.31
C GLN A 19 12.11 -14.60 13.63
N ALA A 20 11.31 -15.46 14.27
CA ALA A 20 9.96 -15.80 13.82
C ALA A 20 8.91 -14.76 14.23
N MET A 21 9.28 -13.75 15.04
CA MET A 21 8.50 -12.51 15.09
C MET A 21 8.69 -11.79 13.76
N THR A 22 7.75 -12.07 12.87
CA THR A 22 7.53 -11.34 11.62
C THR A 22 7.72 -9.85 11.86
N PRO A 23 8.48 -9.12 11.01
CA PRO A 23 8.54 -7.66 11.11
C PRO A 23 7.10 -7.16 11.20
N ALA A 24 6.84 -6.32 12.21
CA ALA A 24 5.52 -5.81 12.55
C ALA A 24 4.73 -5.56 11.26
N PRO A 25 3.46 -6.01 11.15
CA PRO A 25 2.69 -5.84 9.94
C PRO A 25 2.84 -4.38 9.51
N ILE A 26 3.51 -4.16 8.37
CA ILE A 26 3.53 -2.83 7.78
C ILE A 26 2.06 -2.52 7.65
N ALA A 27 1.60 -1.46 8.33
CA ALA A 27 0.23 -1.00 8.23
C ALA A 27 -0.01 -0.71 6.76
N GLN A 28 -0.49 -1.72 6.02
CA GLN A 28 -1.08 -1.49 4.73
C GLN A 28 -2.21 -0.52 5.05
N PRO A 29 -2.33 0.59 4.32
CA PRO A 29 -3.54 1.40 4.36
C PRO A 29 -4.65 0.60 3.68
N GLU A 30 -5.01 -0.53 4.30
CA GLU A 30 -6.11 -1.38 3.94
C GLU A 30 -7.35 -0.53 4.15
N SER A 31 -8.09 -0.32 3.07
CA SER A 31 -9.44 0.23 3.02
C SER A 31 -9.67 1.74 3.17
N LEU A 32 -8.83 2.54 3.84
CA LEU A 32 -9.18 3.97 4.03
C LEU A 32 -9.31 4.73 2.70
N VAL A 33 -8.42 4.51 1.72
CA VAL A 33 -8.52 5.21 0.42
C VAL A 33 -9.73 4.73 -0.40
N THR A 34 -10.08 3.45 -0.31
CA THR A 34 -11.20 2.87 -1.06
C THR A 34 -12.55 3.20 -0.44
N GLU A 35 -12.67 3.16 0.89
CA GLU A 35 -13.88 3.58 1.61
C GLU A 35 -14.15 5.07 1.43
N VAL A 36 -13.11 5.90 1.52
CA VAL A 36 -13.21 7.35 1.29
C VAL A 36 -13.59 7.67 -0.16
N ALA A 37 -13.15 6.87 -1.13
CA ALA A 37 -13.58 6.99 -2.52
C ALA A 37 -15.04 6.51 -2.71
N ALA A 38 -15.46 5.44 -2.02
CA ALA A 38 -16.82 4.91 -2.05
C ALA A 38 -17.84 5.85 -1.39
N ALA A 39 -17.44 6.65 -0.40
CA ALA A 39 -18.29 7.64 0.27
C ALA A 39 -18.88 8.69 -0.69
N CYS A 40 -18.22 8.97 -1.82
CA CYS A 40 -18.71 9.93 -2.82
C CYS A 40 -19.78 9.35 -3.77
N GLY A 41 -20.09 8.05 -3.67
CA GLY A 41 -21.05 7.36 -4.53
C GLY A 41 -20.45 6.82 -5.84
N VAL A 42 -21.23 5.97 -6.52
CA VAL A 42 -20.80 5.29 -7.75
C VAL A 42 -20.44 6.31 -8.85
N GLY A 43 -19.29 6.11 -9.49
CA GLY A 43 -18.81 6.99 -10.56
C GLY A 43 -18.15 8.29 -10.08
N ARG A 44 -18.01 8.49 -8.76
CA ARG A 44 -17.26 9.59 -8.15
C ARG A 44 -15.98 9.08 -7.47
N THR A 45 -15.02 9.98 -7.28
CA THR A 45 -13.76 9.73 -6.58
C THR A 45 -13.45 10.93 -5.71
N ARG A 46 -12.99 10.69 -4.47
CA ARG A 46 -12.55 11.77 -3.59
C ARG A 46 -11.13 12.20 -3.93
N ILE A 47 -10.92 13.48 -4.19
CA ILE A 47 -9.61 14.08 -4.47
C ILE A 47 -9.45 15.25 -3.52
N ASN A 48 -8.39 15.25 -2.70
CA ASN A 48 -8.11 16.30 -1.71
C ASN A 48 -9.33 16.64 -0.83
N GLY A 49 -10.13 15.64 -0.47
CA GLY A 49 -11.34 15.83 0.34
C GLY A 49 -12.63 16.12 -0.43
N VAL A 50 -12.58 16.43 -1.74
CA VAL A 50 -13.74 16.79 -2.57
C VAL A 50 -14.19 15.62 -3.46
N CYS A 51 -15.51 15.41 -3.57
CA CYS A 51 -16.09 14.39 -4.47
C CYS A 51 -16.13 14.89 -5.92
N VAL A 52 -15.29 14.32 -6.79
CA VAL A 52 -15.19 14.68 -8.21
C VAL A 52 -15.71 13.53 -9.08
N ALA A 53 -16.35 13.83 -10.21
CA ALA A 53 -16.75 12.81 -11.16
C ALA A 53 -15.55 12.14 -11.83
N ARG A 54 -15.56 10.80 -11.89
CA ARG A 54 -14.47 10.01 -12.48
C ARG A 54 -14.28 10.33 -13.96
N THR A 55 -15.33 10.73 -14.66
CA THR A 55 -15.30 11.21 -16.05
C THR A 55 -14.50 12.51 -16.18
N THR A 56 -14.77 13.49 -15.33
CA THR A 56 -14.03 14.76 -15.31
C THR A 56 -12.54 14.54 -15.10
N VAL A 57 -12.16 13.70 -14.13
CA VAL A 57 -10.76 13.33 -13.88
C VAL A 57 -10.11 12.67 -15.10
N ARG A 58 -10.85 11.81 -15.82
CA ARG A 58 -10.35 11.20 -17.06
C ARG A 58 -10.17 12.24 -18.16
N HIS A 59 -11.10 13.17 -18.32
CA HIS A 59 -11.02 14.23 -19.32
C HIS A 59 -9.83 15.17 -19.06
N THR A 60 -9.66 15.65 -17.82
CA THR A 60 -8.53 16.52 -17.46
C THR A 60 -7.19 15.83 -17.67
N ARG A 61 -7.05 14.57 -17.23
CA ARG A 61 -5.82 13.78 -17.50
C ARG A 61 -5.54 13.61 -18.98
N ARG A 62 -6.57 13.43 -19.82
CA ARG A 62 -6.40 13.34 -21.28
C ARG A 62 -5.96 14.68 -21.87
N ALA A 63 -6.55 15.79 -21.42
CA ALA A 63 -6.14 17.13 -21.85
C ALA A 63 -4.66 17.39 -21.50
N VAL A 64 -4.28 17.22 -20.22
CA VAL A 64 -2.88 17.41 -19.78
C VAL A 64 -1.91 16.54 -20.57
N ARG A 65 -2.25 15.27 -20.84
CA ARG A 65 -1.40 14.40 -21.68
C ARG A 65 -1.26 14.89 -23.11
N ARG A 66 -2.29 15.52 -23.70
CA ARG A 66 -2.20 16.13 -25.03
C ARG A 66 -1.33 17.39 -25.00
N CYS A 67 -1.42 18.20 -23.94
CA CYS A 67 -0.57 19.37 -23.77
C CYS A 67 0.91 18.98 -23.68
N VAL A 68 1.23 17.99 -22.84
CA VAL A 68 2.61 17.49 -22.68
C VAL A 68 3.14 16.87 -23.98
N ARG A 69 2.27 16.29 -24.81
CA ARG A 69 2.62 15.76 -26.14
C ARG A 69 2.61 16.81 -27.26
N GLY A 70 2.31 18.08 -26.95
CA GLY A 70 2.22 19.16 -27.94
C GLY A 70 1.08 19.01 -28.95
N THR A 71 0.03 18.23 -28.63
CA THR A 71 -1.09 18.00 -29.56
C THR A 71 -2.13 19.12 -29.48
N THR A 72 -2.64 19.40 -28.28
CA THR A 72 -3.59 20.49 -28.01
C THR A 72 -3.46 20.95 -26.56
N CYS A 73 -3.55 22.26 -26.32
CA CYS A 73 -3.52 22.91 -25.01
C CYS A 73 -4.75 23.79 -24.82
#